data_AF-A0A382MZW4-F1
#
_entry.id   AF-A0A382MZW4-F1
#
_cell.length_a   1.000
_cell.length_b   1.000
_cell.length_c   1.000
_cell.angle_alpha   90.00
_cell.angle_beta   90.00
_cell.angle_gamma   90.00
#
_symmetry.space_group_name_H-M   'P 1'
#
loop_
_entity.id
_entity.type
_entity.pdbx_description
1 polymer ?
#
loop_
_entity_poly.entity_id
_entity_poly.type
_entity_poly.pdbx_seq_one_letter_code
_entity_poly.pdbx_strand_id
1 'polypeptide(L)' 'MKKKSKIEKYTDQEALDYHDSGKSGKIEINSSKPMSTQRDLALAYSPGVAAPVKVIAENPDAAYDYTTKGN' A
#
# COMPACT_ATOMS: atom_id res chain seq x y z
N MET A 1 -6.15 41.84 -2.09
CA MET A 1 -5.36 40.81 -1.37
C MET A 1 -6.34 39.91 -0.62
N LYS A 2 -6.55 38.66 -1.07
CA LYS A 2 -7.47 37.72 -0.39
C LYS A 2 -6.85 37.35 0.97
N LYS A 3 -7.57 37.64 2.06
CA LYS A 3 -7.18 37.26 3.43
C LYS A 3 -6.92 35.75 3.45
N LYS A 4 -5.71 35.34 3.86
CA LYS A 4 -5.42 33.94 4.20
C LYS A 4 -6.46 33.50 5.23
N SER A 5 -7.22 32.45 4.92
CA SER A 5 -8.22 31.90 5.83
C SER A 5 -7.56 31.56 7.16
N LYS A 6 -8.21 31.90 8.27
CA LYS A 6 -7.81 31.40 9.59
C LYS A 6 -7.75 29.87 9.48
N ILE A 7 -6.59 29.29 9.77
CA ILE A 7 -6.49 27.85 9.95
C ILE A 7 -7.39 27.52 11.15
N GLU A 8 -8.49 26.81 10.91
CA GLU A 8 -9.30 26.26 12.00
C GLU A 8 -8.41 25.35 12.83
N LYS A 9 -8.31 25.63 14.14
CA LYS A 9 -7.58 24.79 15.09
C LYS A 9 -8.49 23.63 15.47
N TYR A 10 -8.00 22.40 15.32
CA TYR A 10 -8.65 21.20 15.85
C TYR A 10 -8.44 21.10 17.36
N THR A 11 -9.33 20.37 18.03
CA THR A 11 -9.24 20.00 19.45
C THR A 11 -8.44 18.70 19.62
N ASP A 12 -7.92 18.48 20.83
CA ASP A 12 -7.24 17.22 21.15
C ASP A 12 -8.17 16.01 21.00
N GLN A 13 -9.45 16.16 21.33
CA GLN A 13 -10.45 15.10 21.17
C GLN A 13 -10.65 14.74 19.69
N GLU A 14 -10.72 15.72 18.78
CA GLU A 14 -10.81 15.46 17.34
C GLU A 14 -9.58 14.71 16.82
N ALA A 15 -8.38 15.02 17.33
CA ALA A 15 -7.18 14.29 16.97
C ALA A 15 -7.21 12.84 17.50
N LEU A 16 -7.66 12.63 18.74
CA LEU A 16 -7.80 11.30 19.33
C LEU A 16 -8.83 10.46 18.57
N ASP A 17 -10.00 11.03 18.28
CA ASP A 17 -11.06 10.37 17.52
C ASP A 17 -10.60 10.05 16.09
N TYR A 18 -9.88 10.96 15.44
CA TYR A 18 -9.28 10.71 14.12
C TYR A 18 -8.34 9.50 14.13
N HIS A 19 -7.59 9.31 15.21
CA HIS A 19 -6.65 8.21 15.36
C HIS A 19 -7.27 6.88 15.80
N ASP A 20 -8.51 6.89 16.29
CA ASP A 20 -9.20 5.71 16.82
C ASP A 20 -10.38 5.25 15.96
N SER A 21 -11.06 6.17 15.27
CA SER A 21 -12.33 5.89 14.59
C SER A 21 -12.20 4.87 13.44
N GLY A 22 -13.03 3.83 13.49
CA GLY A 22 -13.12 2.76 12.49
C GLY A 22 -11.97 1.76 12.55
N LYS A 23 -10.73 2.22 12.32
CA LYS A 23 -9.51 1.44 12.44
C LYS A 23 -8.40 2.32 13.00
N SER A 24 -7.88 1.95 14.16
CA SER A 24 -6.87 2.76 14.84
C SER A 24 -5.57 2.86 14.02
N GLY A 25 -4.93 4.02 14.10
CA GLY A 25 -3.67 4.32 13.41
C GLY A 25 -3.84 5.06 12.08
N LYS A 26 -2.71 5.33 11.41
CA LYS A 26 -2.69 6.14 10.17
C LYS A 26 -2.37 5.35 8.90
N ILE A 27 -1.70 4.22 9.06
CA ILE A 27 -1.11 3.49 7.94
C ILE A 27 -1.68 2.08 7.97
N GLU A 28 -2.05 1.60 6.79
CA GLU A 28 -2.37 0.21 6.54
C GLU A 28 -1.72 -0.25 5.24
N ILE A 29 -1.51 -1.56 5.12
CA ILE A 29 -1.02 -2.19 3.90
C ILE A 29 -2.15 -3.10 3.39
N ASN A 30 -2.58 -2.87 2.15
CA ASN A 30 -3.58 -3.68 1.46
C ASN A 30 -2.97 -4.31 0.21
N SER A 31 -3.45 -5.48 -0.18
CA SER A 31 -3.04 -6.12 -1.43
C SER A 31 -3.49 -5.30 -2.64
N SER A 32 -2.59 -5.13 -3.62
CA SER A 32 -2.90 -4.48 -4.89
C SER A 32 -3.49 -5.43 -5.95
N LYS A 33 -3.49 -6.75 -5.69
CA LYS A 33 -4.02 -7.80 -6.58
C LYS A 33 -5.00 -8.71 -5.84
N PRO A 34 -5.98 -9.33 -6.52
CA PRO A 34 -6.84 -10.34 -5.91
C PRO A 34 -6.01 -11.48 -5.29
N MET A 35 -6.44 -11.97 -4.13
CA MET A 35 -5.83 -13.09 -3.39
C MET A 35 -6.90 -13.96 -2.72
N SER A 36 -8.11 -14.02 -3.28
CA SER A 36 -9.28 -14.65 -2.65
C SER A 36 -9.50 -16.10 -3.07
N THR A 37 -8.88 -16.54 -4.17
CA THR A 37 -9.01 -17.92 -4.65
C THR A 37 -7.69 -18.70 -4.55
N GLN A 38 -7.78 -20.03 -4.60
CA GLN A 38 -6.59 -20.89 -4.67
C GLN A 38 -5.69 -20.53 -5.86
N ARG A 39 -6.30 -20.18 -7.01
CA ARG A 39 -5.58 -19.75 -8.19
C ARG A 39 -4.83 -18.45 -7.94
N ASP A 40 -5.46 -17.47 -7.29
CA ASP A 40 -4.82 -16.19 -6.99
C ASP A 40 -3.63 -16.37 -6.04
N LEU A 41 -3.79 -17.20 -5.00
CA LEU A 41 -2.70 -17.52 -4.07
C LEU A 41 -1.54 -18.24 -4.77
N ALA A 42 -1.85 -19.15 -5.69
CA ALA A 42 -0.83 -19.84 -6.50
C ALA A 42 -0.07 -18.88 -7.43
N LEU A 43 -0.67 -17.77 -7.86
CA LEU A 43 -0.01 -16.72 -8.65
C LEU A 43 0.81 -15.77 -7.77
N ALA A 44 0.27 -15.36 -6.62
CA ALA A 44 0.90 -14.42 -5.70
C ALA A 44 2.09 -15.02 -4.93
N TYR A 45 2.02 -16.32 -4.63
CA TYR A 45 3.04 -17.08 -3.90
C TYR A 45 3.52 -18.28 -4.72
N SER A 46 3.93 -19.36 -4.06
CA SER A 46 4.36 -20.56 -4.76
C SER A 46 3.19 -21.26 -5.45
N PRO A 47 3.36 -21.71 -6.71
CA PRO A 47 4.58 -21.67 -7.51
C PRO A 47 4.76 -20.41 -8.38
N GLY A 48 3.73 -19.58 -8.55
CA GLY A 48 3.69 -18.47 -9.52
C GLY A 48 4.73 -17.39 -9.32
N VAL A 49 5.07 -17.06 -8.07
CA VAL A 49 6.09 -16.05 -7.71
C VAL A 49 7.47 -16.36 -8.30
N ALA A 50 7.75 -17.62 -8.66
CA ALA A 50 9.01 -17.99 -9.28
C ALA A 50 9.24 -17.32 -10.65
N ALA A 51 8.18 -16.97 -11.38
CA ALA A 51 8.30 -16.32 -12.69
C ALA A 51 8.96 -14.94 -12.61
N PRO A 52 8.44 -13.95 -11.83
CA PRO A 52 9.11 -12.66 -11.69
C PRO A 52 10.48 -12.78 -11.02
N VAL A 53 10.68 -13.72 -10.08
CA VAL A 53 12.00 -13.95 -9.45
C VAL A 53 13.07 -14.31 -10.49
N LYS A 54 12.77 -15.21 -11.43
CA LYS A 54 13.73 -15.60 -12.48
C LYS A 54 14.06 -14.43 -13.41
N VAL A 55 13.05 -13.66 -13.81
CA VAL A 55 13.25 -12.48 -14.66
C VAL A 55 14.11 -11.43 -13.96
N ILE A 56 13.89 -11.20 -12.66
CA ILE A 56 14.71 -10.27 -11.87
C ILE A 56 16.14 -10.79 -11.68
N ALA A 57 16.32 -12.10 -11.53
CA ALA A 57 17.65 -12.70 -11.44
C ALA A 57 18.47 -12.53 -12.72
N GLU A 58 17.81 -12.58 -13.89
CA GLU A 58 18.43 -12.33 -15.19
C GLU A 58 18.65 -10.83 -15.46
N ASN A 59 17.70 -9.98 -15.05
CA ASN A 59 17.75 -8.53 -15.18
C ASN A 59 17.28 -7.83 -13.89
N PRO A 60 18.20 -7.35 -13.04
CA PRO A 60 17.86 -6.68 -11.79
C PRO A 60 16.94 -5.45 -11.93
N ASP A 61 16.98 -4.75 -13.08
CA ASP A 61 16.13 -3.57 -13.32
C ASP A 61 14.64 -3.93 -13.45
N ALA A 62 14.32 -5.18 -13.81
CA ALA A 62 12.95 -5.67 -13.87
C ALA A 62 12.24 -5.66 -12.50
N ALA A 63 12.98 -5.46 -11.40
CA ALA A 63 12.39 -5.24 -10.08
C ALA A 63 11.47 -4.00 -10.05
N TYR A 64 11.72 -2.98 -10.88
CA TYR A 64 10.85 -1.81 -10.98
C TYR A 64 9.51 -2.11 -11.68
N ASP A 65 9.46 -3.13 -12.53
CA ASP A 65 8.25 -3.55 -13.26
C ASP A 65 7.38 -4.52 -12.44
N TYR A 66 8.01 -5.48 -11.76
CA TYR A 66 7.31 -6.62 -11.15
C TYR A 66 7.19 -6.55 -9.62
N THR A 67 7.60 -5.43 -9.01
CA THR A 67 7.46 -5.21 -7.56
C THR A 67 6.90 -3.83 -7.27
N THR A 68 6.66 -3.53 -5.99
CA THR A 68 6.22 -2.20 -5.55
C THR A 68 7.33 -1.13 -5.61
N LYS A 69 8.57 -1.49 -5.97
CA LYS A 69 9.73 -0.57 -6.00
C LYS A 69 9.56 0.61 -6.95
N GLY A 70 8.79 0.46 -8.02
CA GLY A 70 8.55 1.53 -9.01
C GLY A 70 7.49 2.57 -8.64
N ASN A 71 6.83 2.43 -7.49
CA ASN A 71 5.82 3.37 -6.99
C ASN A 71 6.43 4.35 -5.98
#